data_AF-A0A9E5YQ68-F1
#
_entry.id   AF-A0A9E5YQ68-F1
#
_cell.length_a   1.000
_cell.length_b   1.000
_cell.length_c   1.000
_cell.angle_alpha   90.00
_cell.angle_beta   90.00
_cell.angle_gamma   90.00
#
_symmetry.space_group_name_H-M   'P 1'
#
loop_
_entity.id
_entity.type
_entity.pdbx_description
1 polymer ?
#
loop_
_entity_poly.entity_id
_entity_poly.type
_entity_poly.pdbx_seq_one_letter_code
_entity_poly.pdbx_strand_id
1 'polypeptide(L)'
;MRTIIISAGKGSRLYPLTKNTPKSLLEVGEGLTLLEAQLHSLQENNIKDVIIIVGYRAEQIEAKLHEYQDDFNITTVYNPFYDVSNNLISVWMARHFMHEDFITINGDDMFTPTVIENLLKSKHNITMVMDIKESYDEDDMKIIHSEELVHQVSKKIDPEKANGESVGIIKFSGHGPKIYRNILEEMVRIPENKNVFYLQAIQEIIHKGYPVHYSICNESDWGELDFHPDLMLIRKYVSQTNLVEKIFSKRNNS
;
A
#
# COMPACT_ATOMS: atom_id res chain seq x y z
N MET A 1 8.82 12.94 6.60
CA MET A 1 7.59 12.18 6.31
C MET A 1 8.00 10.75 6.05
N ARG A 2 7.28 9.79 6.63
CA ARG A 2 7.62 8.38 6.57
C ARG A 2 6.60 7.58 5.76
N THR A 3 6.98 6.41 5.29
CA THR A 3 6.07 5.47 4.61
C THR A 3 5.93 4.20 5.42
N ILE A 4 4.71 3.67 5.53
CA ILE A 4 4.39 2.40 6.17
C ILE A 4 3.92 1.44 5.07
N ILE A 5 4.72 0.41 4.76
CA ILE A 5 4.40 -0.63 3.77
C ILE A 5 3.84 -1.87 4.49
N ILE A 6 2.70 -2.37 4.04
CA ILE A 6 1.98 -3.49 4.66
C ILE A 6 2.34 -4.81 3.94
N SER A 7 3.36 -5.52 4.40
CA SER A 7 3.91 -6.72 3.74
C SER A 7 3.87 -7.99 4.62
N ALA A 8 2.91 -8.10 5.54
CA ALA A 8 2.84 -9.21 6.50
C ALA A 8 2.17 -10.48 5.95
N GLY A 9 1.38 -10.37 4.87
CA GLY A 9 0.48 -11.41 4.39
C GLY A 9 1.16 -12.58 3.67
N LYS A 10 0.49 -13.74 3.67
CA LYS A 10 0.97 -14.97 2.99
C LYS A 10 0.80 -14.93 1.46
N GLY A 11 -0.13 -14.14 0.94
CA GLY A 11 -0.44 -14.10 -0.49
C GLY A 11 -0.90 -15.46 -1.05
N SER A 12 -1.76 -16.20 -0.34
CA SER A 12 -2.10 -17.60 -0.65
C SER A 12 -2.79 -17.80 -2.00
N ARG A 13 -3.42 -16.77 -2.57
CA ARG A 13 -4.00 -16.78 -3.93
C ARG A 13 -2.94 -17.05 -5.02
N LEU A 14 -1.67 -16.77 -4.72
CA LEU A 14 -0.54 -16.97 -5.63
C LEU A 14 0.23 -18.27 -5.40
N TYR A 15 -0.28 -19.22 -4.60
CA TYR A 15 0.36 -20.52 -4.51
C TYR A 15 0.45 -21.21 -5.89
N PRO A 16 1.58 -21.87 -6.21
CA PRO A 16 2.71 -22.17 -5.33
C PRO A 16 3.80 -21.08 -5.23
N LEU A 17 3.71 -19.96 -5.94
CA LEU A 17 4.75 -18.92 -5.98
C LEU A 17 5.07 -18.38 -4.58
N THR A 18 4.05 -18.11 -3.78
CA THR A 18 4.21 -17.57 -2.42
C THR A 18 4.38 -18.64 -1.34
N LYS A 19 4.50 -19.93 -1.71
CA LYS A 19 4.64 -21.04 -0.73
C LYS A 19 5.95 -20.96 0.05
N ASN A 20 7.00 -20.42 -0.56
CA ASN A 20 8.32 -20.27 0.08
C ASN A 20 8.90 -18.85 0.01
N THR A 21 8.15 -17.91 -0.58
CA THR A 21 8.59 -16.53 -0.84
C THR A 21 7.46 -15.58 -0.44
N PRO A 22 7.70 -14.53 0.38
CA PRO A 22 6.73 -13.46 0.59
C PRO A 22 6.26 -12.85 -0.73
N LYS A 23 4.99 -12.43 -0.82
CA LYS A 23 4.45 -11.80 -2.03
C LYS A 23 5.27 -10.59 -2.47
N SER A 24 5.71 -9.76 -1.51
CA SER A 24 6.54 -8.57 -1.76
C SER A 24 7.93 -8.89 -2.33
N LEU A 25 8.42 -10.14 -2.19
CA LEU A 25 9.70 -10.58 -2.77
C LEU A 25 9.52 -11.38 -4.06
N LEU A 26 8.31 -11.46 -4.62
CA LEU A 26 8.13 -12.05 -5.94
C LEU A 26 8.78 -11.18 -7.00
N GLU A 27 9.46 -11.85 -7.95
CA GLU A 27 10.08 -11.19 -9.08
C GLU A 27 9.04 -10.75 -10.11
N VAL A 28 8.97 -9.44 -10.30
CA VAL A 28 8.08 -8.72 -11.22
C VAL A 28 8.72 -8.43 -12.56
N GLY A 29 10.02 -8.71 -12.74
CA GLY A 29 10.70 -8.75 -14.04
C GLY A 29 12.20 -8.51 -13.93
N GLU A 30 13.00 -9.28 -14.68
CA GLU A 30 14.46 -9.10 -14.81
C GLU A 30 15.20 -8.98 -13.45
N GLY A 31 14.82 -9.80 -12.47
CA GLY A 31 15.40 -9.80 -11.13
C GLY A 31 14.87 -8.72 -10.18
N LEU A 32 14.00 -7.83 -10.64
CA LEU A 32 13.33 -6.83 -9.81
C LEU A 32 12.19 -7.47 -9.01
N THR A 33 12.19 -7.30 -7.69
CA THR A 33 11.08 -7.68 -6.81
C THR A 33 10.06 -6.56 -6.66
N LEU A 34 8.84 -6.91 -6.25
CA LEU A 34 7.78 -5.95 -5.99
C LEU A 34 8.20 -4.90 -4.93
N LEU A 35 8.81 -5.34 -3.84
CA LEU A 35 9.34 -4.48 -2.79
C LEU A 35 10.37 -3.47 -3.33
N GLU A 36 11.28 -3.92 -4.20
CA GLU A 36 12.28 -3.03 -4.80
C GLU A 36 11.65 -2.00 -5.74
N ALA A 37 10.60 -2.37 -6.48
CA ALA A 37 9.84 -1.42 -7.30
C ALA A 37 9.19 -0.34 -6.42
N GLN A 38 8.59 -0.72 -5.29
CA GLN A 38 8.01 0.22 -4.33
C GLN A 38 9.07 1.14 -3.71
N LEU A 39 10.19 0.59 -3.24
CA LEU A 39 11.30 1.38 -2.70
C LEU A 39 11.83 2.36 -3.73
N HIS A 40 12.01 1.95 -4.99
CA HIS A 40 12.42 2.86 -6.05
C HIS A 40 11.46 4.04 -6.22
N SER A 41 10.15 3.79 -6.28
CA SER A 41 9.15 4.86 -6.40
C SER A 41 9.17 5.84 -5.21
N LEU A 42 9.49 5.36 -4.00
CA LEU A 42 9.71 6.21 -2.84
C LEU A 42 11.00 7.04 -2.96
N GLN A 43 12.08 6.43 -3.44
CA GLN A 43 13.38 7.09 -3.61
C GLN A 43 13.30 8.26 -4.61
N GLU A 44 12.62 8.07 -5.75
CA GLU A 44 12.42 9.14 -6.74
C GLU A 44 11.66 10.34 -6.16
N ASN A 45 10.91 10.14 -5.08
CA ASN A 45 10.18 11.17 -4.35
C ASN A 45 10.90 11.64 -3.07
N ASN A 46 12.18 11.29 -2.90
CA ASN A 46 13.02 11.62 -1.73
C ASN A 46 12.44 11.14 -0.38
N ILE A 47 11.65 10.06 -0.38
CA ILE A 47 11.15 9.45 0.85
C ILE A 47 12.12 8.35 1.28
N LYS A 48 12.82 8.60 2.40
CA LYS A 48 13.86 7.68 2.92
C LYS A 48 13.48 6.96 4.20
N ASP A 49 12.54 7.47 4.98
CA ASP A 49 12.07 6.83 6.22
C ASP A 49 10.98 5.82 5.90
N VAL A 50 11.28 4.52 5.98
CA VAL A 50 10.37 3.44 5.59
C VAL A 50 10.18 2.45 6.75
N ILE A 51 8.92 2.24 7.11
CA ILE A 51 8.50 1.22 8.06
C ILE A 51 7.86 0.10 7.27
N ILE A 52 8.32 -1.13 7.45
CA ILE A 52 7.79 -2.29 6.74
C ILE A 52 7.18 -3.25 7.76
N ILE A 53 5.88 -3.45 7.64
CA ILE A 53 5.16 -4.41 8.50
C ILE A 53 5.37 -5.79 7.89
N VAL A 54 6.10 -6.64 8.60
CA VAL A 54 6.48 -7.99 8.17
C VAL A 54 5.72 -9.04 8.98
N GLY A 55 5.64 -10.27 8.47
CA GLY A 55 4.91 -11.35 9.11
C GLY A 55 5.35 -12.69 8.52
N TYR A 56 4.64 -13.14 7.50
CA TYR A 56 5.02 -14.36 6.79
C TYR A 56 6.44 -14.27 6.21
N ARG A 57 7.33 -15.14 6.70
CA ARG A 57 8.75 -15.23 6.27
C ARG A 57 9.49 -13.89 6.39
N ALA A 58 9.26 -13.19 7.50
CA ALA A 58 9.85 -11.89 7.81
C ALA A 58 11.37 -11.88 7.62
N GLU A 59 12.07 -12.97 7.94
CA GLU A 59 13.51 -13.12 7.81
C GLU A 59 14.02 -12.89 6.38
N GLN A 60 13.22 -13.27 5.36
CA GLN A 60 13.60 -13.07 3.96
C GLN A 60 13.47 -11.59 3.56
N ILE A 61 12.42 -10.92 4.04
CA ILE A 61 12.21 -9.49 3.80
C ILE A 61 13.33 -8.71 4.48
N GLU A 62 13.61 -9.00 5.75
CA GLU A 62 14.70 -8.38 6.51
C GLU A 62 16.06 -8.57 5.84
N ALA A 63 16.38 -9.79 5.39
CA ALA A 63 17.59 -10.08 4.63
C ALA A 63 17.70 -9.22 3.37
N LYS A 64 16.61 -9.08 2.61
CA LYS A 64 16.58 -8.25 1.40
C LYS A 64 16.77 -6.75 1.72
N LEU A 65 16.16 -6.27 2.80
CA LEU A 65 16.23 -4.87 3.22
C LEU A 65 17.62 -4.43 3.69
N HIS A 66 18.47 -5.36 4.14
CA HIS A 66 19.87 -5.06 4.43
C HIS A 66 20.62 -4.48 3.23
N GLU A 67 20.25 -4.86 2.00
CA GLU A 67 20.86 -4.32 0.78
C GLU A 67 20.46 -2.86 0.48
N TYR A 68 19.57 -2.26 1.27
CA TYR A 68 18.98 -0.93 1.06
C TYR A 68 19.18 0.02 2.26
N GLN A 69 19.95 -0.38 3.27
CA GLN A 69 20.15 0.42 4.49
C GLN A 69 20.97 1.71 4.27
N ASP A 70 21.76 1.77 3.20
CA ASP A 70 22.51 2.98 2.84
C ASP A 70 21.61 4.02 2.14
N ASP A 71 20.55 3.57 1.46
CA ASP A 71 19.63 4.42 0.72
C ASP A 71 18.44 4.90 1.58
N PHE A 72 18.00 4.07 2.53
CA PHE A 72 16.80 4.27 3.35
C PHE A 72 17.06 4.07 4.84
N ASN A 73 16.35 4.84 5.66
CA ASN A 73 16.17 4.55 7.08
C ASN A 73 15.01 3.56 7.24
N ILE A 74 15.33 2.26 7.31
CA ILE A 74 14.35 1.18 7.32
C ILE A 74 14.14 0.63 8.74
N THR A 75 12.88 0.48 9.14
CA THR A 75 12.48 -0.22 10.37
C THR A 75 11.45 -1.30 10.04
N THR A 76 11.61 -2.51 10.58
CA THR A 76 10.59 -3.57 10.46
C THR A 76 9.69 -3.64 11.69
N VAL A 77 8.41 -3.94 11.47
CA VAL A 77 7.42 -4.21 12.53
C VAL A 77 6.86 -5.60 12.28
N TYR A 78 7.21 -6.56 13.13
CA TYR A 78 6.71 -7.93 13.00
C TYR A 78 5.28 -8.04 13.54
N ASN A 79 4.34 -8.48 12.71
CA ASN A 79 3.00 -8.88 13.12
C ASN A 79 2.96 -10.38 13.41
N PRO A 80 2.92 -10.85 14.67
CA PRO A 80 2.84 -12.26 15.01
C PRO A 80 1.45 -12.87 14.74
N PHE A 81 0.44 -12.06 14.44
CA PHE A 81 -0.94 -12.47 14.16
C PHE A 81 -1.25 -12.53 12.67
N TYR A 82 -0.23 -12.44 11.80
CA TYR A 82 -0.38 -12.36 10.34
C TYR A 82 -1.17 -13.52 9.71
N ASP A 83 -1.29 -14.65 10.41
CA ASP A 83 -1.99 -15.84 9.94
C ASP A 83 -3.39 -16.04 10.53
N VAL A 84 -3.76 -15.24 11.53
CA VAL A 84 -5.06 -15.32 12.24
C VAL A 84 -5.82 -13.99 12.26
N SER A 85 -5.28 -12.97 11.60
CA SER A 85 -5.88 -11.64 11.46
C SER A 85 -5.71 -11.08 10.05
N ASN A 86 -6.56 -10.13 9.70
CA ASN A 86 -6.46 -9.37 8.47
C ASN A 86 -5.61 -8.09 8.70
N ASN A 87 -5.36 -7.32 7.64
CA ASN A 87 -4.34 -6.28 7.63
C ASN A 87 -4.63 -5.04 8.52
N LEU A 88 -5.84 -4.86 9.06
CA LEU A 88 -6.11 -3.84 10.08
C LEU A 88 -5.20 -4.01 11.30
N ILE A 89 -5.01 -5.25 11.78
CA ILE A 89 -4.16 -5.54 12.94
C ILE A 89 -2.69 -5.25 12.60
N SER A 90 -2.23 -5.63 11.41
CA SER A 90 -0.89 -5.27 10.92
C SER A 90 -0.66 -3.76 11.02
N VAL A 91 -1.58 -2.95 10.48
CA VAL A 91 -1.45 -1.49 10.50
C VAL A 91 -1.49 -0.91 11.91
N TRP A 92 -2.36 -1.42 12.80
CA TRP A 92 -2.38 -1.00 14.21
C TRP A 92 -1.06 -1.30 14.94
N MET A 93 -0.34 -2.36 14.58
CA MET A 93 0.98 -2.62 15.18
C MET A 93 2.01 -1.52 14.86
N ALA A 94 1.87 -0.85 13.72
CA ALA A 94 2.72 0.27 13.31
C ALA A 94 2.26 1.63 13.88
N ARG A 95 1.22 1.69 14.72
CA ARG A 95 0.64 2.95 15.22
C ARG A 95 1.62 3.87 15.96
N HIS A 96 2.67 3.31 16.55
CA HIS A 96 3.73 4.06 17.24
C HIS A 96 4.59 4.89 16.27
N PHE A 97 4.45 4.69 14.97
CA PHE A 97 5.08 5.49 13.94
C PHE A 97 4.14 6.58 13.38
N MET A 98 2.86 6.61 13.78
CA MET A 98 1.83 7.52 13.25
C MET A 98 1.70 8.82 14.06
N HIS A 99 2.83 9.44 14.44
CA HIS A 99 2.87 10.69 15.22
C HIS A 99 3.11 11.94 14.37
N GLU A 100 3.56 11.75 13.14
CA GLU A 100 3.90 12.78 12.16
C GLU A 100 3.27 12.41 10.82
N ASP A 101 3.41 13.26 9.81
CA ASP A 101 2.90 12.97 8.47
C ASP A 101 3.50 11.67 7.90
N PHE A 102 2.63 10.80 7.39
CA PHE A 102 3.02 9.51 6.82
C PHE A 102 2.14 9.08 5.64
N ILE A 103 2.64 8.12 4.89
CA ILE A 103 1.91 7.42 3.82
C ILE A 103 1.75 5.95 4.22
N THR A 104 0.59 5.35 4.04
CA THR A 104 0.43 3.88 4.05
C THR A 104 0.37 3.36 2.63
N ILE A 105 1.02 2.21 2.39
CA ILE A 105 1.07 1.53 1.10
C ILE A 105 0.81 0.03 1.32
N ASN A 106 -0.06 -0.55 0.52
CA ASN A 106 -0.23 -1.99 0.42
C ASN A 106 1.03 -2.65 -0.18
N GLY A 107 1.53 -3.71 0.45
CA GLY A 107 2.77 -4.38 0.03
C GLY A 107 2.65 -5.22 -1.24
N ASP A 108 1.46 -5.30 -1.83
CA ASP A 108 1.13 -6.03 -3.04
C ASP A 108 0.86 -5.16 -4.27
N ASP A 109 0.98 -3.85 -4.13
CA ASP A 109 0.78 -2.90 -5.23
C ASP A 109 2.11 -2.54 -5.90
N MET A 110 2.10 -2.47 -7.23
CA MET A 110 3.13 -1.81 -8.01
C MET A 110 2.61 -0.46 -8.47
N PHE A 111 3.43 0.59 -8.42
CA PHE A 111 3.04 1.94 -8.83
C PHE A 111 4.23 2.76 -9.33
N THR A 112 3.96 3.72 -10.21
CA THR A 112 4.96 4.65 -10.73
C THR A 112 5.31 5.74 -9.72
N PRO A 113 6.51 6.36 -9.81
CA PRO A 113 6.88 7.49 -8.96
C PRO A 113 5.88 8.66 -9.02
N THR A 114 5.22 8.87 -10.17
CA THR A 114 4.24 9.93 -10.40
C THR A 114 3.02 9.81 -9.48
N VAL A 115 2.63 8.58 -9.09
CA VAL A 115 1.52 8.35 -8.16
C VAL A 115 1.79 9.01 -6.82
N ILE A 116 2.99 8.79 -6.27
CA ILE A 116 3.43 9.41 -5.02
C ILE A 116 3.63 10.92 -5.21
N GLU A 117 4.22 11.35 -6.32
CA GLU A 117 4.44 12.77 -6.62
C GLU A 117 3.12 13.56 -6.59
N ASN A 118 2.08 13.03 -7.23
CA ASN A 118 0.75 13.64 -7.25
C ASN A 118 0.08 13.64 -5.88
N LEU A 119 0.18 12.54 -5.14
CA LEU A 119 -0.31 12.46 -3.76
C LEU A 119 0.35 13.49 -2.84
N LEU A 120 1.65 13.75 -3.01
CA LEU A 120 2.40 14.72 -2.22
C LEU A 120 1.93 16.18 -2.43
N LYS A 121 1.30 16.49 -3.57
CA LYS A 121 0.76 17.84 -3.87
C LYS A 121 -0.43 18.21 -2.97
N SER A 122 -1.21 17.22 -2.52
CA SER A 122 -2.36 17.44 -1.64
C SER A 122 -1.96 18.16 -0.33
N LYS A 123 -2.81 19.07 0.15
CA LYS A 123 -2.64 19.78 1.43
C LYS A 123 -3.67 19.36 2.48
N HIS A 124 -4.49 18.34 2.19
CA HIS A 124 -5.53 17.86 3.09
C HIS A 124 -4.98 16.91 4.15
N ASN A 125 -5.70 16.80 5.28
CA ASN A 125 -5.30 15.94 6.39
C ASN A 125 -5.26 14.46 5.99
N ILE A 126 -6.16 14.02 5.12
CA ILE A 126 -6.25 12.63 4.66
C ILE A 126 -6.54 12.67 3.17
N THR A 127 -5.69 12.01 2.38
CA THR A 127 -5.85 11.89 0.93
C THR A 127 -5.52 10.47 0.51
N MET A 128 -6.45 9.79 -0.14
CA MET A 128 -6.21 8.47 -0.73
C MET A 128 -5.97 8.55 -2.24
N VAL A 129 -5.15 7.66 -2.77
CA VAL A 129 -4.97 7.51 -4.21
C VAL A 129 -6.12 6.69 -4.77
N MET A 130 -6.69 7.17 -5.87
CA MET A 130 -7.83 6.56 -6.53
C MET A 130 -7.55 6.38 -8.02
N ASP A 131 -7.99 5.25 -8.54
CA ASP A 131 -8.09 4.99 -9.98
C ASP A 131 -9.55 5.09 -10.44
N ILE A 132 -9.77 5.57 -11.66
CA ILE A 132 -11.10 5.68 -12.27
C ILE A 132 -11.11 4.81 -13.51
N LYS A 133 -11.87 3.73 -13.45
CA LYS A 133 -11.97 2.71 -14.50
C LYS A 133 -13.32 2.80 -15.21
N GLU A 134 -13.40 2.18 -16.40
CA GLU A 134 -14.67 2.02 -17.12
C GLU A 134 -15.65 1.08 -16.40
N SER A 135 -15.11 0.07 -15.69
CA SER A 135 -15.86 -0.89 -14.90
C SER A 135 -15.06 -1.34 -13.69
N TYR A 136 -15.76 -1.71 -12.61
CA TYR A 136 -15.18 -2.26 -11.38
C TYR A 136 -15.61 -3.72 -11.19
N ASP A 137 -14.81 -4.51 -10.52
CA ASP A 137 -15.11 -5.90 -10.17
C ASP A 137 -15.48 -6.08 -8.68
N GLU A 138 -15.82 -7.31 -8.31
CA GLU A 138 -16.25 -7.65 -6.94
C GLU A 138 -15.10 -7.60 -5.93
N ASP A 139 -13.88 -7.93 -6.34
CA ASP A 139 -12.70 -7.97 -5.47
C ASP A 139 -12.13 -6.55 -5.22
N ASP A 140 -12.40 -5.58 -6.09
CA ASP A 140 -11.94 -4.19 -5.97
C ASP A 140 -12.32 -3.52 -4.64
N MET A 141 -11.40 -2.69 -4.12
CA MET A 141 -11.69 -1.74 -3.04
C MET A 141 -12.38 -0.49 -3.58
N LYS A 142 -13.66 -0.68 -3.95
CA LYS A 142 -14.52 0.32 -4.58
C LYS A 142 -14.71 1.57 -3.72
N ILE A 143 -14.87 2.70 -4.40
CA ILE A 143 -15.10 4.03 -3.84
C ILE A 143 -16.38 4.63 -4.42
N ILE A 144 -17.11 5.37 -3.58
CA ILE A 144 -18.08 6.38 -4.01
C ILE A 144 -17.55 7.75 -3.58
N HIS A 145 -17.30 8.63 -4.54
CA HIS A 145 -16.82 9.99 -4.30
C HIS A 145 -17.70 11.02 -5.04
N SER A 146 -17.67 12.28 -4.59
CA SER A 146 -18.20 13.41 -5.36
C SER A 146 -17.43 14.68 -5.02
N GLU A 147 -17.35 15.61 -5.97
CA GLU A 147 -16.57 16.84 -5.83
C GLU A 147 -15.11 16.54 -5.50
N GLU A 148 -14.66 16.81 -4.27
CA GLU A 148 -13.29 16.52 -3.81
C GLU A 148 -13.24 15.49 -2.68
N LEU A 149 -14.39 14.88 -2.33
CA LEU A 149 -14.55 14.05 -1.15
C LEU A 149 -14.92 12.61 -1.47
N VAL A 150 -14.35 11.70 -0.69
CA VAL A 150 -14.73 10.28 -0.62
C VAL A 150 -15.86 10.12 0.40
N HIS A 151 -16.97 9.52 -0.04
CA HIS A 151 -18.15 9.26 0.80
C HIS A 151 -18.21 7.81 1.28
N GLN A 152 -17.73 6.88 0.46
CA GLN A 152 -17.66 5.47 0.82
C GLN A 152 -16.41 4.80 0.23
N VAL A 153 -15.83 3.86 0.96
CA VAL A 153 -14.79 2.93 0.50
C VAL A 153 -15.03 1.54 1.10
N SER A 154 -15.28 0.55 0.24
CA SER A 154 -15.59 -0.82 0.69
C SER A 154 -15.64 -1.81 -0.47
N LYS A 155 -15.22 -3.06 -0.25
CA LYS A 155 -15.48 -4.17 -1.17
C LYS A 155 -16.98 -4.46 -1.38
N LYS A 156 -17.84 -4.01 -0.45
CA LYS A 156 -19.29 -4.28 -0.47
C LYS A 156 -20.11 -3.28 -1.30
N ILE A 157 -19.48 -2.25 -1.87
CA ILE A 157 -20.16 -1.33 -2.77
C ILE A 157 -20.53 -2.12 -4.04
N ASP A 158 -21.75 -1.92 -4.53
CA ASP A 158 -22.20 -2.48 -5.81
C ASP A 158 -21.30 -1.94 -6.94
N PRO A 159 -20.66 -2.79 -7.76
CA PRO A 159 -19.78 -2.34 -8.84
C PRO A 159 -20.41 -1.32 -9.78
N GLU A 160 -21.71 -1.43 -10.05
CA GLU A 160 -22.46 -0.51 -10.92
C GLU A 160 -22.66 0.88 -10.30
N LYS A 161 -22.42 1.02 -8.99
CA LYS A 161 -22.54 2.29 -8.25
C LYS A 161 -21.18 2.90 -7.90
N ALA A 162 -20.11 2.13 -8.04
CA ALA A 162 -18.77 2.61 -7.79
C ALA A 162 -18.37 3.62 -8.87
N ASN A 163 -17.61 4.63 -8.48
CA ASN A 163 -17.03 5.61 -9.41
C ASN A 163 -15.54 5.85 -9.19
N GLY A 164 -14.90 4.98 -8.40
CA GLY A 164 -13.46 4.90 -8.27
C GLY A 164 -13.04 3.64 -7.53
N GLU A 165 -11.74 3.43 -7.46
CA GLU A 165 -11.11 2.33 -6.73
C GLU A 165 -9.91 2.82 -5.93
N SER A 166 -9.80 2.35 -4.69
CA SER A 166 -8.67 2.65 -3.82
C SER A 166 -7.42 1.87 -4.27
N VAL A 167 -6.37 2.60 -4.62
CA VAL A 167 -5.04 2.08 -5.03
C VAL A 167 -4.20 1.62 -3.82
N GLY A 168 -4.79 1.55 -2.62
CA GLY A 168 -4.08 1.07 -1.42
C GLY A 168 -2.99 2.03 -0.89
N ILE A 169 -2.92 3.26 -1.41
CA ILE A 169 -1.97 4.30 -1.01
C ILE A 169 -2.73 5.46 -0.37
N ILE A 170 -2.36 5.85 0.86
CA ILE A 170 -3.05 6.92 1.60
C ILE A 170 -2.04 7.79 2.32
N LYS A 171 -2.14 9.11 2.13
CA LYS A 171 -1.37 10.11 2.86
C LYS A 171 -2.17 10.68 4.02
N PHE A 172 -1.53 10.74 5.18
CA PHE A 172 -2.03 11.39 6.39
C PHE A 172 -1.10 12.54 6.75
N SER A 173 -1.64 13.76 6.77
CA SER A 173 -0.91 14.99 7.06
C SER A 173 -1.58 15.78 8.19
N GLY A 174 -0.85 16.63 8.91
CA GLY A 174 -1.42 17.53 9.92
C GLY A 174 -2.18 16.78 11.02
N HIS A 175 -3.51 16.88 11.04
CA HIS A 175 -4.34 16.15 12.01
C HIS A 175 -4.65 14.70 11.61
N GLY A 176 -4.42 14.33 10.35
CA GLY A 176 -4.69 12.99 9.80
C GLY A 176 -4.07 11.85 10.62
N PRO A 177 -2.78 11.91 11.00
CA PRO A 177 -2.15 10.85 11.79
C PRO A 177 -2.85 10.57 13.12
N LYS A 178 -3.22 11.63 13.84
CA LYS A 178 -3.94 11.51 15.12
C LYS A 178 -5.34 10.92 14.93
N ILE A 179 -6.08 11.38 13.91
CA ILE A 179 -7.41 10.86 13.58
C ILE A 179 -7.32 9.36 13.29
N TYR A 180 -6.44 8.97 12.37
CA TYR A 180 -6.27 7.58 11.95
C TYR A 180 -5.86 6.67 13.11
N ARG A 181 -4.86 7.08 13.90
CA ARG A 181 -4.42 6.33 15.07
C ARG A 181 -5.55 6.11 16.07
N ASN A 182 -6.34 7.13 16.37
CA ASN A 182 -7.46 7.00 17.31
C ASN A 182 -8.51 6.01 16.79
N ILE A 183 -8.80 6.04 15.49
CA ILE A 183 -9.74 5.10 14.86
C ILE A 183 -9.23 3.67 14.94
N LEU A 184 -7.94 3.44 14.67
CA LEU A 184 -7.34 2.11 14.84
C LEU A 184 -7.48 1.63 16.29
N GLU A 185 -7.19 2.49 17.28
CA GLU A 185 -7.30 2.15 18.71
C GLU A 185 -8.73 1.87 19.17
N GLU A 186 -9.73 2.48 18.54
CA GLU A 186 -11.14 2.16 18.76
C GLU A 186 -11.51 0.82 18.10
N MET A 187 -11.15 0.64 16.84
CA MET A 187 -11.54 -0.52 16.06
C MET A 187 -10.96 -1.83 16.61
N VAL A 188 -9.70 -1.84 17.06
CA VAL A 188 -9.08 -3.07 17.59
C VAL A 188 -9.68 -3.56 18.91
N ARG A 189 -10.47 -2.72 19.60
CA ARG A 189 -11.20 -3.12 20.83
C ARG A 189 -12.45 -3.96 20.53
N ILE A 190 -12.87 -4.00 19.27
CA ILE A 190 -14.00 -4.81 18.80
C ILE A 190 -13.43 -6.13 18.26
N PRO A 191 -13.62 -7.27 18.93
CA PRO A 191 -12.99 -8.55 18.55
C PRO A 191 -13.21 -8.98 17.10
N GLU A 192 -14.37 -8.64 16.53
CA GLU A 192 -14.76 -8.97 15.16
C GLU A 192 -13.87 -8.26 14.13
N ASN A 193 -13.31 -7.09 14.48
CA ASN A 193 -12.47 -6.30 13.59
C ASN A 193 -11.09 -6.94 13.34
N LYS A 194 -10.73 -8.03 14.05
CA LYS A 194 -9.49 -8.76 13.75
C LYS A 194 -9.42 -9.28 12.30
N ASN A 195 -10.57 -9.46 11.63
CA ASN A 195 -10.65 -9.97 10.26
C ASN A 195 -10.97 -8.88 9.22
N VAL A 196 -10.93 -7.60 9.61
CA VAL A 196 -11.32 -6.47 8.77
C VAL A 196 -10.12 -5.88 8.03
N PHE A 197 -10.36 -5.37 6.83
CA PHE A 197 -9.36 -4.63 6.05
C PHE A 197 -9.10 -3.26 6.66
N TYR A 198 -7.85 -2.78 6.62
CA TYR A 198 -7.51 -1.46 7.17
C TYR A 198 -8.28 -0.31 6.51
N LEU A 199 -8.71 -0.44 5.25
CA LEU A 199 -9.54 0.56 4.57
C LEU A 199 -10.90 0.79 5.26
N GLN A 200 -11.39 -0.17 6.05
CA GLN A 200 -12.56 0.07 6.89
C GLN A 200 -12.30 1.20 7.90
N ALA A 201 -11.07 1.41 8.36
CA ALA A 201 -10.74 2.56 9.21
C ALA A 201 -10.95 3.89 8.48
N ILE A 202 -10.75 3.95 7.17
CA ILE A 202 -11.09 5.12 6.36
C ILE A 202 -12.61 5.32 6.30
N GLN A 203 -13.37 4.23 6.14
CA GLN A 203 -14.83 4.31 6.22
C GLN A 203 -15.31 4.81 7.60
N GLU A 204 -14.70 4.38 8.70
CA GLU A 204 -15.04 4.87 10.05
C GLU A 204 -14.65 6.35 10.25
N ILE A 205 -13.56 6.81 9.64
CA ILE A 205 -13.18 8.23 9.60
C ILE A 205 -14.28 9.05 8.94
N ILE A 206 -14.77 8.59 7.79
CA ILE A 206 -15.85 9.25 7.03
C ILE A 206 -17.13 9.26 7.86
N HIS A 207 -17.51 8.15 8.49
CA HIS A 207 -18.70 8.07 9.36
C HIS A 207 -18.65 9.04 10.55
N LYS A 208 -17.46 9.33 11.08
CA LYS A 208 -17.27 10.33 12.14
C LYS A 208 -17.23 11.77 11.64
N GLY A 209 -17.45 11.99 10.35
CA GLY A 209 -17.54 13.32 9.74
C GLY A 209 -16.19 13.98 9.44
N TYR A 210 -15.09 13.22 9.48
CA TYR A 210 -13.80 13.74 9.03
C TYR A 210 -13.71 13.66 7.50
N PRO A 211 -13.32 14.75 6.82
CA PRO A 211 -13.25 14.75 5.36
C PRO A 211 -12.05 13.93 4.87
N VAL A 212 -12.32 13.02 3.93
CA VAL A 212 -11.31 12.24 3.20
C VAL A 212 -11.31 12.72 1.76
N HIS A 213 -10.15 13.19 1.29
CA HIS A 213 -9.99 13.66 -0.09
C HIS A 213 -9.31 12.56 -0.92
N TYR A 214 -9.18 12.79 -2.21
CA TYR A 214 -8.47 11.86 -3.09
C TYR A 214 -7.54 12.58 -4.07
N SER A 215 -6.57 11.82 -4.58
CA SER A 215 -5.78 12.17 -5.76
C SER A 215 -5.95 11.07 -6.80
N ILE A 216 -6.06 11.45 -8.07
CA ILE A 216 -6.27 10.49 -9.17
C ILE A 216 -4.91 10.04 -9.73
N CYS A 217 -4.79 8.74 -10.04
CA CYS A 217 -3.76 8.22 -10.95
C CYS A 217 -4.41 7.64 -12.21
N ASN A 218 -3.59 7.37 -13.23
CA ASN A 218 -4.08 6.64 -14.39
C ASN A 218 -4.05 5.13 -14.12
N GLU A 219 -4.92 4.38 -14.79
CA GLU A 219 -4.94 2.91 -14.74
C GLU A 219 -3.56 2.30 -15.11
N SER A 220 -2.80 2.94 -15.99
CA SER A 220 -1.45 2.49 -16.38
C SER A 220 -0.34 2.80 -15.36
N ASP A 221 -0.63 3.57 -14.32
CA ASP A 221 0.35 4.01 -13.32
C ASP A 221 0.46 3.04 -12.13
N TRP A 222 -0.40 2.02 -12.04
CA TRP A 222 -0.41 1.09 -10.92
C TRP A 222 -0.93 -0.30 -11.30
N GLY A 223 -0.80 -1.27 -10.38
CA GLY A 223 -1.47 -2.56 -10.45
C GLY A 223 -1.26 -3.42 -9.20
N GLU A 224 -2.25 -4.24 -8.84
CA GLU A 224 -2.22 -5.15 -7.69
C GLU A 224 -1.75 -6.55 -8.11
N LEU A 225 -0.81 -7.14 -7.37
CA LEU A 225 -0.37 -8.52 -7.60
C LEU A 225 -1.17 -9.48 -6.73
N ASP A 226 -2.35 -9.90 -7.17
CA ASP A 226 -3.27 -10.69 -6.34
C ASP A 226 -3.48 -12.12 -6.84
N PHE A 227 -3.46 -12.29 -8.15
CA PHE A 227 -3.62 -13.54 -8.88
C PHE A 227 -2.50 -13.76 -9.91
N HIS A 228 -2.39 -14.99 -10.41
CA HIS A 228 -1.35 -15.35 -11.38
C HIS A 228 -1.37 -14.52 -12.68
N PRO A 229 -2.55 -14.14 -13.26
CA PRO A 229 -2.60 -13.28 -14.43
C PRO A 229 -1.97 -11.90 -14.20
N ASP A 230 -2.12 -11.32 -13.01
CA ASP A 230 -1.61 -9.99 -12.67
C ASP A 230 -0.08 -9.95 -12.80
N LEU A 231 0.59 -11.02 -12.39
CA LEU A 231 2.04 -11.14 -12.53
C LEU A 231 2.50 -11.04 -13.99
N MET A 232 1.71 -11.55 -14.94
CA MET A 232 2.04 -11.45 -16.35
C MET A 232 1.86 -10.02 -16.88
N LEU A 233 0.81 -9.33 -16.44
CA LEU A 233 0.56 -7.93 -16.79
C LEU A 233 1.67 -7.03 -16.24
N ILE A 234 2.01 -7.20 -14.97
CA ILE A 234 3.11 -6.50 -14.31
C ILE A 234 4.44 -6.75 -15.03
N ARG A 235 4.77 -8.01 -15.36
CA ARG A 235 6.01 -8.33 -16.09
C ARG A 235 6.07 -7.71 -17.48
N LYS A 236 4.94 -7.70 -18.19
CA LYS A 236 4.83 -7.04 -19.49
C LYS A 236 5.10 -5.54 -19.34
N TYR A 237 4.50 -4.89 -18.35
CA TYR A 237 4.77 -3.49 -18.05
C TYR A 237 6.26 -3.26 -17.75
N VAL A 238 6.85 -4.03 -16.84
CA VAL A 238 8.27 -3.91 -16.48
C VAL A 238 9.16 -4.02 -17.73
N SER A 239 8.94 -5.02 -18.59
CA SER A 239 9.72 -5.24 -19.83
C SER A 239 9.58 -4.14 -20.89
N GLN A 240 8.51 -3.35 -20.82
CA GLN A 240 8.26 -2.25 -21.76
C GLN A 240 8.77 -0.90 -21.24
N THR A 241 9.33 -0.89 -20.03
CA THR A 241 9.86 0.31 -19.37
C THR A 241 11.34 0.13 -19.06
N ASN A 242 12.07 1.23 -18.91
CA ASN A 242 13.45 1.20 -18.44
C ASN A 242 13.54 1.11 -16.90
N LEU A 243 12.52 0.56 -16.21
CA LEU A 243 12.44 0.55 -14.76
C LEU A 243 13.60 -0.25 -14.14
N VAL A 244 13.88 -1.43 -14.70
CA VAL A 244 14.97 -2.32 -14.28
C VAL A 244 16.32 -1.61 -14.42
N GLU A 245 16.59 -1.03 -15.59
CA GLU A 245 17.82 -0.27 -15.85
C GLU A 245 17.97 0.89 -14.86
N LYS A 246 16.91 1.67 -14.62
CA LYS A 246 16.94 2.81 -13.68
C LYS A 246 17.26 2.40 -12.25
N ILE A 247 16.76 1.24 -11.81
CA ILE A 247 16.98 0.74 -10.45
C ILE A 247 18.40 0.17 -10.30
N PHE A 248 18.81 -0.71 -11.20
CA PHE A 248 20.11 -1.40 -11.06
C PHE A 248 21.32 -0.57 -11.53
N SER A 249 21.16 0.39 -12.45
CA SER A 249 22.25 1.29 -12.83
C SER A 249 22.65 2.27 -11.73
N LYS A 250 21.72 2.65 -10.83
CA LYS A 250 22.03 3.44 -9.64
C LYS A 250 22.93 2.69 -8.66
N ARG A 251 22.70 1.37 -8.48
CA ARG A 251 23.52 0.50 -7.63
C ARG A 251 24.96 0.34 -8.08
N ASN A 252 25.21 0.33 -9.38
CA ASN A 252 26.57 0.16 -9.92
C ASN A 252 27.42 1.45 -9.88
N ASN A 253 26.81 2.59 -9.54
CA ASN A 253 27.47 3.90 -9.50
C ASN A 253 27.59 4.49 -8.08
N SER A 254 27.13 3.76 -7.06
CA SER A 254 27.28 4.05 -5.62
C SER A 254 28.36 3.17 -5.01
#